data_AF-A0A933NFY3-F1
#
_entry.id   AF-A0A933NFY3-F1
#
_cell.length_a   1.000
_cell.length_b   1.000
_cell.length_c   1.000
_cell.angle_alpha   90.00
_cell.angle_beta   90.00
_cell.angle_gamma   90.00
#
_symmetry.space_group_name_H-M   'P 1'
#
loop_
_entity.id
_entity.type
_entity.pdbx_description
1 polymer ?
#
loop_
_entity_poly.entity_id
_entity_poly.type
_entity_poly.pdbx_seq_one_letter_code
_entity_poly.pdbx_strand_id
1 'polypeptide(L)'
;MPGRWCPIFRGSPRALLAGALAIVGVGAWLAMRSPLAERAAAAFARGGQWAALKIEHPLDGAVFPPDLAPPTITWKPGSPDGDAWVVRIESSTGAELLLASCGERKYRPRRDLWEKVKGVGPDTPVRVRVLEIGRSAPERILAAGSVALRFAREPVDAPVFYRDVPLPFQYAVCNPSTIRWRLGDLSEETPAPVVLEDLPVCGNCHSFSKDGKVLGLDVDYGNDKGSYAMVPVFAETAIDRNHIFSWAQYRPEDKMTTLGLLSQVSPDGRHVVSTVKDRSVFVPRDDLTYSQLFFPIKGILVDYHPATKVFTPIRGADDPALVQSNPTFSPDGKTIYFARAKAVRMSVEDEQKGVFMPMELVPEFLTGKRGFQFDIYRVPYNGGKGGRAEPVKGASHNGMSNYFPRVSPDGRWLVFNQARNFMLLQPDSTLYIMPTAGGAPRKMTCNLPSMNSWHSWSPNGRWLVFSSKLRGPYTDLWLTHIDENGQDAPPVLLERLSVEGRAANIPEFVNARPGSLKRIVHRFLDDANFVHQGLVVELMADWESAARAYEKALSIKAGDVAARLSLARAYLALGRLADAERELKVVLGQQP
;
A
#
# COMPACT_ATOMS: atom_id res chain seq x y z
N MET A 1 60.36 5.64 -37.15
CA MET A 1 61.18 4.48 -36.76
C MET A 1 60.45 3.72 -35.66
N PRO A 2 60.46 2.38 -35.67
CA PRO A 2 59.90 1.47 -36.67
C PRO A 2 58.73 0.67 -36.04
N GLY A 3 57.68 0.23 -36.74
CA GLY A 3 57.67 -0.74 -37.85
C GLY A 3 56.79 -1.93 -37.43
N ARG A 4 56.15 -2.74 -38.27
CA ARG A 4 55.96 -2.81 -39.72
C ARG A 4 54.81 -3.84 -40.00
N TRP A 5 53.97 -3.55 -41.00
CA TRP A 5 53.51 -4.41 -42.12
C TRP A 5 52.70 -5.72 -41.88
N CYS A 6 51.36 -5.66 -42.11
CA CYS A 6 50.54 -6.13 -43.27
C CYS A 6 50.91 -7.42 -44.10
N PRO A 7 50.00 -7.96 -44.97
CA PRO A 7 49.28 -9.24 -44.83
C PRO A 7 49.49 -10.21 -46.02
N ILE A 8 48.87 -11.40 -46.03
CA ILE A 8 48.80 -12.26 -47.24
C ILE A 8 47.39 -12.87 -47.45
N PHE A 9 46.89 -12.68 -48.67
CA PHE A 9 45.71 -13.26 -49.31
C PHE A 9 46.00 -14.67 -49.90
N ARG A 10 44.91 -15.44 -50.11
CA ARG A 10 44.64 -16.55 -51.09
C ARG A 10 43.97 -17.70 -50.33
N GLY A 11 42.92 -18.39 -50.76
CA GLY A 11 42.26 -18.59 -52.06
C GLY A 11 41.67 -20.01 -52.00
N SER A 12 40.37 -20.17 -52.28
CA SER A 12 39.56 -21.43 -52.25
C SER A 12 40.07 -22.53 -53.21
N PRO A 13 39.72 -23.84 -53.10
CA PRO A 13 38.40 -24.35 -53.57
C PRO A 13 37.82 -25.61 -52.87
N ARG A 14 36.59 -25.95 -53.28
CA ARG A 14 35.67 -27.05 -52.92
C ARG A 14 36.19 -28.48 -53.22
N ALA A 15 35.68 -29.47 -52.47
CA ALA A 15 34.99 -30.73 -52.92
C ALA A 15 35.16 -31.85 -51.85
N LEU A 16 34.08 -32.24 -51.14
CA LEU A 16 33.18 -33.40 -51.37
C LEU A 16 33.63 -34.73 -50.73
N LEU A 17 32.90 -35.16 -49.70
CA LEU A 17 32.44 -36.54 -49.41
C LEU A 17 31.54 -36.45 -48.15
N ALA A 18 30.21 -36.34 -48.27
CA ALA A 18 29.23 -37.40 -48.55
C ALA A 18 29.14 -38.48 -47.46
N GLY A 19 28.01 -38.50 -46.73
CA GLY A 19 27.45 -39.72 -46.15
C GLY A 19 27.19 -39.71 -44.64
N ALA A 20 25.99 -39.31 -44.22
CA ALA A 20 25.06 -40.08 -43.38
C ALA A 20 24.14 -39.17 -42.54
N LEU A 21 22.85 -39.23 -42.90
CA LEU A 21 21.66 -38.81 -42.17
C LEU A 21 21.76 -38.99 -40.64
N ALA A 22 21.26 -38.01 -39.89
CA ALA A 22 19.88 -38.05 -39.40
C ALA A 22 19.53 -36.81 -38.56
N ILE A 23 18.32 -36.33 -38.80
CA ILE A 23 17.54 -35.35 -38.05
C ILE A 23 17.72 -35.54 -36.52
N VAL A 24 18.32 -34.54 -35.86
CA VAL A 24 17.99 -34.20 -34.47
C VAL A 24 17.20 -32.90 -34.60
N GLY A 25 15.89 -32.93 -34.87
CA GLY A 25 14.91 -33.68 -34.10
C GLY A 25 14.50 -32.77 -32.96
N VAL A 26 13.33 -32.15 -33.12
CA VAL A 26 12.55 -31.45 -32.11
C VAL A 26 12.75 -32.16 -30.76
N GLY A 27 13.64 -31.60 -29.94
CA GLY A 27 14.00 -32.15 -28.64
C GLY A 27 12.85 -31.93 -27.69
N ALA A 28 12.00 -32.95 -27.59
CA ALA A 28 10.84 -33.08 -26.73
C ALA A 28 10.97 -32.34 -25.40
N TRP A 29 10.27 -31.21 -25.30
CA TRP A 29 9.90 -30.56 -24.04
C TRP A 29 8.79 -31.39 -23.37
N LEU A 30 9.10 -32.65 -23.05
CA LEU A 30 8.28 -33.43 -22.13
C LEU A 30 8.60 -32.88 -20.73
N ALA A 31 7.81 -31.93 -20.26
CA ALA A 31 7.60 -31.80 -18.83
C ALA A 31 7.30 -33.23 -18.32
N MET A 32 8.24 -33.84 -17.60
CA MET A 32 8.03 -35.18 -17.05
C MET A 32 6.76 -35.13 -16.22
N ARG A 33 5.67 -35.66 -16.78
CA ARG A 33 4.38 -35.66 -16.13
C ARG A 33 4.53 -36.50 -14.87
N SER A 34 4.14 -35.94 -13.73
CA SER A 34 4.25 -36.64 -12.45
C SER A 34 3.41 -37.93 -12.53
N PRO A 35 4.02 -39.13 -12.44
CA PRO A 35 3.27 -40.38 -12.46
C PRO A 35 2.26 -40.46 -11.31
N LEU A 36 2.59 -39.82 -10.18
CA LEU A 36 1.70 -39.65 -9.03
C LEU A 36 0.45 -38.85 -9.43
N ALA A 37 0.64 -37.71 -10.10
CA ALA A 37 -0.46 -36.83 -10.52
C ALA A 37 -1.38 -37.52 -11.54
N GLU A 38 -0.80 -38.24 -12.51
CA GLU A 38 -1.56 -38.98 -13.53
C GLU A 38 -2.41 -40.09 -12.91
N ARG A 39 -1.85 -40.90 -12.01
CA ARG A 39 -2.58 -41.98 -11.31
C ARG A 39 -3.75 -41.44 -10.48
N ALA A 40 -3.51 -40.35 -9.75
CA ALA A 40 -4.55 -39.69 -8.96
C ALA A 40 -5.64 -39.06 -9.85
N ALA A 41 -5.27 -38.36 -10.92
CA ALA A 41 -6.22 -37.77 -11.86
C ALA A 41 -7.09 -38.82 -12.55
N ALA A 42 -6.50 -39.95 -12.95
CA ALA A 42 -7.23 -41.08 -13.51
C ALA A 42 -8.18 -41.72 -12.49
N ALA A 43 -7.79 -41.82 -11.22
CA ALA A 43 -8.65 -42.30 -10.15
C ALA A 43 -9.83 -41.36 -9.88
N PHE A 44 -9.56 -40.05 -9.82
CA PHE A 44 -10.60 -39.04 -9.68
C PHE A 44 -11.61 -39.08 -10.84
N ALA A 45 -11.15 -39.28 -12.07
CA ALA A 45 -12.01 -39.37 -13.25
C ALA A 45 -12.96 -40.58 -13.25
N ARG A 46 -12.63 -41.66 -12.52
CA ARG A 46 -13.53 -42.82 -12.34
C ARG A 46 -14.71 -42.54 -11.40
N GLY A 47 -14.70 -41.40 -10.70
CA GLY A 47 -15.72 -41.02 -9.73
C GLY A 47 -15.53 -41.71 -8.37
N GLY A 48 -16.17 -41.13 -7.35
CA GLY A 48 -16.09 -41.60 -5.97
C GLY A 48 -16.66 -40.58 -4.99
N GLN A 49 -16.67 -40.93 -3.72
CA GLN A 49 -16.96 -39.99 -2.62
C GLN A 49 -15.66 -39.68 -1.87
N TRP A 50 -15.45 -38.41 -1.56
CA TRP A 50 -14.23 -37.92 -0.92
C TRP A 50 -14.59 -36.90 0.16
N ALA A 51 -13.70 -36.72 1.13
CA ALA A 51 -13.84 -35.61 2.06
C ALA A 51 -13.72 -34.26 1.32
N ALA A 52 -14.30 -33.21 1.90
CA ALA A 52 -14.18 -31.87 1.35
C ALA A 52 -12.82 -31.26 1.72
N LEU A 53 -12.12 -30.74 0.71
CA LEU A 53 -10.92 -29.92 0.89
C LEU A 53 -11.26 -28.47 0.51
N LYS A 54 -10.86 -27.52 1.36
CA LYS A 54 -11.13 -26.09 1.13
C LYS A 54 -9.91 -25.42 0.53
N ILE A 55 -10.02 -24.97 -0.72
CA ILE A 55 -9.07 -24.05 -1.34
C ILE A 55 -9.27 -22.68 -0.67
N GLU A 56 -8.19 -22.13 -0.10
CA GLU A 56 -8.19 -20.82 0.55
C GLU A 56 -7.88 -19.71 -0.45
N HIS A 57 -6.89 -19.96 -1.31
CA HIS A 57 -6.56 -19.08 -2.43
C HIS A 57 -6.29 -19.89 -3.69
N PRO A 58 -6.73 -19.41 -4.87
CA PRO A 58 -7.61 -18.25 -5.06
C PRO A 58 -9.04 -18.50 -4.56
N LEU A 59 -9.78 -17.40 -4.35
CA LEU A 59 -11.20 -17.47 -3.97
C LEU A 59 -12.07 -17.90 -5.16
N ASP A 60 -13.14 -18.63 -4.89
CA ASP A 60 -14.08 -19.06 -5.93
C ASP A 60 -14.72 -17.87 -6.62
N GLY A 61 -14.72 -17.88 -7.95
CA GLY A 61 -15.23 -16.80 -8.80
C GLY A 61 -14.28 -15.62 -8.99
N ALA A 62 -13.06 -15.67 -8.46
CA ALA A 62 -12.09 -14.59 -8.62
C ALA A 62 -11.73 -14.33 -10.09
N VAL A 63 -11.52 -13.06 -10.42
CA VAL A 63 -11.14 -12.59 -11.76
C VAL A 63 -9.70 -12.10 -11.73
N PHE A 64 -8.87 -12.66 -12.59
CA PHE A 64 -7.43 -12.41 -12.65
C PHE A 64 -7.08 -11.45 -13.79
N PRO A 65 -6.14 -10.51 -13.58
CA PRO A 65 -5.57 -9.73 -14.67
C PRO A 65 -4.75 -10.61 -15.62
N PRO A 66 -4.75 -10.32 -16.93
CA PRO A 66 -3.88 -11.01 -17.89
C PRO A 66 -2.38 -10.75 -17.66
N ASP A 67 -2.02 -9.65 -17.00
CA ASP A 67 -0.66 -9.26 -16.64
C ASP A 67 -0.25 -9.70 -15.23
N LEU A 68 -1.15 -10.29 -14.42
CA LEU A 68 -0.78 -10.80 -13.11
C LEU A 68 0.11 -12.04 -13.25
N ALA A 69 1.22 -12.01 -12.53
CA ALA A 69 2.13 -13.13 -12.50
C ALA A 69 1.62 -14.29 -11.60
N PRO A 70 2.22 -15.48 -11.66
CA PRO A 70 1.57 -16.71 -11.18
C PRO A 70 1.20 -16.64 -9.69
N PRO A 71 -0.06 -16.91 -9.31
CA PRO A 71 -0.47 -16.89 -7.90
C PRO A 71 -0.05 -18.18 -7.19
N THR A 72 0.17 -18.11 -5.88
CA THR A 72 0.21 -19.31 -5.04
C THR A 72 -1.21 -19.79 -4.75
N ILE A 73 -1.48 -21.04 -5.09
CA ILE A 73 -2.70 -21.76 -4.73
C ILE A 73 -2.47 -22.38 -3.35
N THR A 74 -3.37 -22.16 -2.39
CA THR A 74 -3.28 -22.69 -1.01
C THR A 74 -4.58 -23.33 -0.58
N TRP A 75 -4.51 -24.28 0.35
CA TRP A 75 -5.68 -25.02 0.82
C TRP A 75 -5.51 -25.55 2.24
N LYS A 76 -6.65 -25.84 2.90
CA LYS A 76 -6.69 -26.61 4.14
C LYS A 76 -6.86 -28.10 3.82
N PRO A 77 -6.08 -29.01 4.43
CA PRO A 77 -6.25 -30.44 4.23
C PRO A 77 -7.66 -30.88 4.69
N GLY A 78 -8.24 -31.84 3.96
CA GLY A 78 -9.53 -32.46 4.29
C GLY A 78 -9.38 -33.79 5.02
N SER A 79 -8.17 -34.34 5.08
CA SER A 79 -7.86 -35.61 5.75
C SER A 79 -6.58 -35.52 6.59
N PRO A 80 -6.50 -36.19 7.77
CA PRO A 80 -5.25 -36.31 8.52
C PRO A 80 -4.22 -37.24 7.85
N ASP A 81 -4.66 -38.12 6.94
CA ASP A 81 -3.82 -39.15 6.30
C ASP A 81 -3.15 -38.66 5.00
N GLY A 82 -3.38 -37.41 4.58
CA GLY A 82 -2.83 -36.84 3.36
C GLY A 82 -1.40 -36.34 3.52
N ASP A 83 -0.48 -36.79 2.65
CA ASP A 83 0.94 -36.41 2.64
C ASP A 83 1.44 -35.92 1.25
N ALA A 84 0.53 -35.86 0.28
CA ALA A 84 0.74 -35.24 -1.03
C ALA A 84 -0.56 -34.69 -1.62
N TRP A 85 -0.42 -33.74 -2.54
CA TRP A 85 -1.53 -33.13 -3.25
C TRP A 85 -1.28 -33.08 -4.75
N VAL A 86 -2.36 -33.14 -5.51
CA VAL A 86 -2.37 -32.98 -6.96
C VAL A 86 -3.18 -31.76 -7.31
N VAL A 87 -2.56 -30.83 -8.03
CA VAL A 87 -3.18 -29.61 -8.53
C VAL A 87 -3.45 -29.80 -10.02
N ARG A 88 -4.73 -29.68 -10.38
CA ARG A 88 -5.20 -29.75 -11.76
C ARG A 88 -5.87 -28.44 -12.13
N ILE A 89 -5.49 -27.86 -13.25
CA ILE A 89 -6.14 -26.70 -13.84
C ILE A 89 -6.66 -27.09 -15.22
N GLU A 90 -7.93 -26.84 -15.46
CA GLU A 90 -8.60 -27.21 -16.70
C GLU A 90 -9.54 -26.09 -17.17
N SER A 91 -9.72 -25.98 -18.48
CA SER A 91 -10.74 -25.10 -19.03
C SER A 91 -12.14 -25.68 -18.78
N SER A 92 -13.15 -24.83 -18.83
CA SER A 92 -14.56 -25.25 -18.86
C SER A 92 -14.91 -26.16 -20.06
N THR A 93 -14.09 -26.16 -21.11
CA THR A 93 -14.20 -27.09 -22.25
C THR A 93 -13.55 -28.46 -22.01
N GLY A 94 -12.98 -28.69 -20.82
CA GLY A 94 -12.36 -29.96 -20.43
C GLY A 94 -10.89 -30.11 -20.87
N ALA A 95 -10.28 -29.07 -21.45
CA ALA A 95 -8.88 -29.11 -21.83
C ALA A 95 -7.99 -28.99 -20.59
N GLU A 96 -7.05 -29.92 -20.44
CA GLU A 96 -6.08 -29.88 -19.35
C GLU A 96 -4.98 -28.84 -19.61
N LEU A 97 -4.93 -27.84 -18.73
CA LEU A 97 -4.00 -26.72 -18.83
C LEU A 97 -2.74 -27.01 -17.98
N LEU A 98 -2.94 -27.52 -16.76
CA LEU A 98 -1.88 -27.85 -15.81
C LEU A 98 -2.25 -29.11 -15.03
N LEU A 99 -1.27 -30.00 -14.86
CA LEU A 99 -1.33 -31.13 -13.93
C LEU A 99 0.00 -31.24 -13.19
N ALA A 100 -0.02 -31.11 -11.86
CA ALA A 100 1.16 -31.15 -11.03
C ALA A 100 0.89 -31.85 -9.70
N SER A 101 1.96 -32.34 -9.06
CA SER A 101 1.91 -32.85 -7.68
C SER A 101 2.86 -32.07 -6.78
N CYS A 102 2.50 -31.90 -5.51
CA CYS A 102 3.33 -31.24 -4.50
C CYS A 102 3.23 -31.94 -3.14
N GLY A 103 4.26 -31.76 -2.31
CA GLY A 103 4.30 -32.26 -0.94
C GLY A 103 3.97 -31.22 0.12
N GLU A 104 3.57 -30.02 -0.30
CA GLU A 104 3.20 -28.90 0.57
C GLU A 104 1.73 -28.51 0.31
N ARG A 105 1.11 -27.85 1.28
CA ARG A 105 -0.28 -27.33 1.21
C ARG A 105 -0.41 -26.05 0.38
N LYS A 106 0.52 -25.89 -0.56
CA LYS A 106 0.60 -24.77 -1.48
C LYS A 106 1.26 -25.21 -2.77
N TYR A 107 0.87 -24.57 -3.87
CA TYR A 107 1.48 -24.78 -5.17
C TYR A 107 1.48 -23.47 -5.95
N ARG A 108 2.63 -23.09 -6.47
CA ARG A 108 2.76 -21.98 -7.42
C ARG A 108 3.03 -22.54 -8.81
N PRO A 109 2.16 -22.28 -9.80
CA PRO A 109 2.46 -22.63 -11.18
C PRO A 109 3.75 -21.94 -11.64
N ARG A 110 4.55 -22.63 -12.46
CA ARG A 110 5.62 -21.97 -13.20
C ARG A 110 5.04 -20.95 -14.17
N ARG A 111 5.81 -19.92 -14.50
CA ARG A 111 5.38 -18.84 -15.42
C ARG A 111 4.86 -19.35 -16.76
N ASP A 112 5.58 -20.25 -17.41
CA ASP A 112 5.18 -20.82 -18.70
C ASP A 112 3.81 -21.55 -18.64
N LEU A 113 3.57 -22.30 -17.55
CA LEU A 113 2.29 -22.97 -17.33
C LEU A 113 1.18 -21.97 -17.02
N TRP A 114 1.49 -20.90 -16.27
CA TRP A 114 0.53 -19.84 -15.99
C TRP A 114 0.16 -19.05 -17.24
N GLU A 115 1.11 -18.75 -18.12
CA GLU A 115 0.82 -18.14 -19.44
C GLU A 115 -0.08 -19.04 -20.27
N LYS A 116 0.13 -20.37 -20.25
CA LYS A 116 -0.79 -21.33 -20.89
C LYS A 116 -2.20 -21.27 -20.29
N VAL A 117 -2.32 -21.17 -18.96
CA VAL A 117 -3.62 -21.04 -18.27
C VAL A 117 -4.31 -19.73 -18.65
N LYS A 118 -3.59 -18.60 -18.68
CA LYS A 118 -4.11 -17.29 -19.12
C LYS A 118 -4.54 -17.30 -20.59
N GLY A 119 -3.85 -18.08 -21.44
CA GLY A 119 -4.11 -18.20 -22.87
C GLY A 119 -5.50 -18.72 -23.26
N VAL A 120 -6.30 -19.25 -22.32
CA VAL A 120 -7.70 -19.61 -22.59
C VAL A 120 -8.61 -18.41 -22.82
N GLY A 121 -8.15 -17.22 -22.41
CA GLY A 121 -8.85 -15.96 -22.59
C GLY A 121 -10.01 -15.74 -21.62
N PRO A 122 -10.65 -14.56 -21.73
CA PRO A 122 -11.65 -14.08 -20.77
C PRO A 122 -13.01 -14.77 -20.87
N ASP A 123 -13.33 -15.35 -22.02
CA ASP A 123 -14.62 -15.98 -22.31
C ASP A 123 -14.71 -17.43 -21.82
N THR A 124 -13.58 -17.99 -21.37
CA THR A 124 -13.47 -19.39 -20.96
C THR A 124 -13.14 -19.47 -19.46
N PRO A 125 -14.12 -19.80 -18.60
CA PRO A 125 -13.84 -20.07 -17.19
C PRO A 125 -12.83 -21.22 -17.05
N VAL A 126 -11.96 -21.08 -16.04
CA VAL A 126 -10.96 -22.07 -15.65
C VAL A 126 -11.35 -22.68 -14.33
N ARG A 127 -11.14 -23.97 -14.15
CA ARG A 127 -11.35 -24.66 -12.89
C ARG A 127 -10.02 -25.11 -12.33
N VAL A 128 -9.77 -24.75 -11.07
CA VAL A 128 -8.66 -25.27 -10.27
C VAL A 128 -9.23 -26.35 -9.35
N ARG A 129 -8.63 -27.54 -9.40
CA ARG A 129 -8.92 -28.65 -8.49
C ARG A 129 -7.68 -29.02 -7.72
N VAL A 130 -7.87 -29.32 -6.45
CA VAL A 130 -6.84 -29.88 -5.57
C VAL A 130 -7.35 -31.21 -5.04
N LEU A 131 -6.55 -32.25 -5.25
CA LEU A 131 -6.79 -33.59 -4.73
C LEU A 131 -5.78 -33.89 -3.64
N GLU A 132 -6.24 -34.36 -2.49
CA GLU A 132 -5.41 -34.84 -1.39
C GLU A 132 -5.28 -36.36 -1.47
N ILE A 133 -4.06 -36.86 -1.40
CA ILE A 133 -3.71 -38.27 -1.59
C ILE A 133 -2.64 -38.71 -0.58
N GLY A 134 -2.51 -40.03 -0.43
CA GLY A 134 -1.32 -40.64 0.17
C GLY A 134 -0.28 -40.98 -0.90
N ARG A 135 1.00 -40.65 -0.71
CA ARG A 135 2.09 -40.94 -1.66
C ARG A 135 2.23 -42.44 -1.97
N SER A 136 1.94 -43.28 -0.99
CA SER A 136 1.97 -44.75 -1.11
C SER A 136 0.78 -45.32 -1.89
N ALA A 137 -0.34 -44.58 -1.98
CA ALA A 137 -1.57 -45.01 -2.63
C ALA A 137 -2.24 -43.84 -3.38
N PRO A 138 -1.62 -43.33 -4.47
CA PRO A 138 -2.11 -42.14 -5.17
C PRO A 138 -3.48 -42.33 -5.84
N GLU A 139 -3.93 -43.56 -6.07
CA GLU A 139 -5.29 -43.85 -6.55
C GLU A 139 -6.39 -43.67 -5.49
N ARG A 140 -6.01 -43.61 -4.21
CA ARG A 140 -6.95 -43.37 -3.10
C ARG A 140 -7.04 -41.87 -2.84
N ILE A 141 -8.02 -41.22 -3.46
CA ILE A 141 -8.34 -39.81 -3.18
C ILE A 141 -8.96 -39.71 -1.79
N LEU A 142 -8.31 -38.95 -0.90
CA LEU A 142 -8.74 -38.75 0.49
C LEU A 142 -9.71 -37.56 0.60
N ALA A 143 -9.37 -36.46 -0.06
CA ALA A 143 -10.20 -35.27 -0.11
C ALA A 143 -10.04 -34.54 -1.45
N ALA A 144 -11.05 -33.76 -1.83
CA ALA A 144 -11.00 -32.95 -3.04
C ALA A 144 -11.69 -31.60 -2.85
N GLY A 145 -11.15 -30.59 -3.53
CA GLY A 145 -11.67 -29.22 -3.54
C GLY A 145 -11.59 -28.62 -4.94
N SER A 146 -12.50 -27.70 -5.26
CA SER A 146 -12.45 -27.00 -6.54
C SER A 146 -12.92 -25.56 -6.43
N VAL A 147 -12.30 -24.68 -7.22
CA VAL A 147 -12.72 -23.29 -7.43
C VAL A 147 -12.72 -22.96 -8.92
N ALA A 148 -13.59 -22.04 -9.32
CA ALA A 148 -13.65 -21.49 -10.66
C ALA A 148 -12.99 -20.11 -10.70
N LEU A 149 -12.22 -19.84 -11.75
CA LEU A 149 -11.53 -18.58 -12.00
C LEU A 149 -11.89 -18.07 -13.40
N ARG A 150 -11.74 -16.77 -13.60
CA ARG A 150 -11.81 -16.14 -14.92
C ARG A 150 -10.65 -15.18 -15.10
N PHE A 151 -10.37 -14.82 -16.34
CA PHE A 151 -9.41 -13.77 -16.67
C PHE A 151 -10.17 -12.56 -17.23
N ALA A 152 -9.74 -11.36 -16.87
CA ALA A 152 -10.25 -10.14 -17.48
C ALA A 152 -9.62 -9.92 -18.86
N ARG A 153 -10.22 -9.03 -19.67
CA ARG A 153 -9.60 -8.54 -20.91
C ARG A 153 -8.54 -7.49 -20.61
N GLU A 154 -8.82 -6.66 -19.62
CA GLU A 154 -8.05 -5.47 -19.30
C GLU A 154 -6.89 -5.81 -18.35
N PRO A 155 -5.62 -5.54 -18.71
CA PRO A 155 -4.52 -5.62 -17.76
C PRO A 155 -4.69 -4.60 -16.64
N VAL A 156 -3.91 -4.72 -15.57
CA VAL A 156 -3.80 -3.63 -14.58
C VAL A 156 -2.91 -2.50 -15.13
N ASP A 157 -1.78 -2.86 -15.76
CA ASP A 157 -0.82 -1.98 -16.44
C ASP A 157 -0.38 -0.76 -15.59
N ALA A 158 -0.27 -0.95 -14.28
CA ALA A 158 0.17 0.06 -13.34
C ALA A 158 0.79 -0.59 -12.11
N PRO A 159 1.96 -0.12 -11.64
CA PRO A 159 2.50 -0.54 -10.37
C PRO A 159 1.71 0.05 -9.20
N VAL A 160 1.81 -0.61 -8.04
CA VAL A 160 1.21 -0.15 -6.77
C VAL A 160 2.31 0.41 -5.88
N PHE A 161 2.23 1.70 -5.56
CA PHE A 161 3.04 2.33 -4.52
C PHE A 161 2.34 2.14 -3.17
N TYR A 162 3.06 1.71 -2.15
CA TYR A 162 2.45 1.46 -0.83
C TYR A 162 3.49 1.53 0.28
N ARG A 163 3.01 1.63 1.51
CA ARG A 163 3.85 1.56 2.70
C ARG A 163 3.94 0.14 3.24
N ASP A 164 5.14 -0.21 3.63
CA ASP A 164 5.54 -1.43 4.32
C ASP A 164 5.92 -1.07 5.76
N VAL A 165 5.07 -1.39 6.74
CA VAL A 165 5.12 -0.87 8.12
C VAL A 165 5.30 -1.99 9.15
N PRO A 166 6.27 -1.93 10.08
CA PRO A 166 6.35 -2.89 11.18
C PRO A 166 5.23 -2.67 12.20
N LEU A 167 4.79 -3.73 12.88
CA LEU A 167 3.82 -3.64 13.98
C LEU A 167 4.44 -4.14 15.30
N PRO A 168 3.94 -3.73 16.48
CA PRO A 168 2.78 -2.86 16.72
C PRO A 168 3.01 -1.42 16.25
N PHE A 169 1.95 -0.69 15.95
CA PHE A 169 2.06 0.66 15.37
C PHE A 169 2.85 1.63 16.26
N GLN A 170 2.79 1.48 17.59
CA GLN A 170 3.63 2.25 18.52
C GLN A 170 5.13 2.09 18.22
N TYR A 171 5.59 0.90 17.86
CA TYR A 171 6.98 0.67 17.49
C TYR A 171 7.34 1.46 16.22
N ALA A 172 6.48 1.45 15.20
CA ALA A 172 6.71 2.19 13.96
C ALA A 172 6.75 3.72 14.18
N VAL A 173 5.91 4.25 15.08
CA VAL A 173 5.91 5.68 15.43
C VAL A 173 7.20 6.08 16.14
N CYS A 174 7.71 5.26 17.06
CA CYS A 174 8.98 5.52 17.74
C CYS A 174 10.20 5.26 16.83
N ASN A 175 10.05 4.45 15.78
CA ASN A 175 11.14 4.04 14.89
C ASN A 175 10.81 4.31 13.41
N PRO A 176 10.57 5.58 13.02
CA PRO A 176 10.05 5.92 11.70
C PRO A 176 10.95 5.45 10.53
N SER A 177 12.27 5.40 10.73
CA SER A 177 13.24 4.91 9.73
C SER A 177 13.03 3.44 9.34
N THR A 178 12.34 2.66 10.17
CA THR A 178 12.01 1.26 9.87
C THR A 178 10.83 1.11 8.91
N ILE A 179 10.09 2.19 8.62
CA ILE A 179 9.02 2.22 7.62
C ILE A 179 9.67 2.33 6.24
N ARG A 180 9.13 1.55 5.29
CA ARG A 180 9.59 1.54 3.90
C ARG A 180 8.43 1.84 2.98
N TRP A 181 8.73 2.39 1.81
CA TRP A 181 7.78 2.49 0.70
C TRP A 181 8.29 1.63 -0.44
N ARG A 182 7.35 0.97 -1.09
CA ARG A 182 7.62 0.02 -2.16
C ARG A 182 6.80 0.38 -3.39
N LEU A 183 7.32 0.04 -4.56
CA LEU A 183 6.61 0.16 -5.83
C LEU A 183 6.58 -1.22 -6.49
N GLY A 184 5.43 -1.89 -6.42
CA GLY A 184 5.28 -3.25 -6.90
C GLY A 184 4.65 -3.32 -8.29
N ASP A 185 5.35 -3.94 -9.24
CA ASP A 185 4.79 -4.36 -10.52
C ASP A 185 4.08 -5.71 -10.36
N LEU A 186 2.82 -5.80 -10.80
CA LEU A 186 2.00 -7.00 -10.63
C LEU A 186 2.40 -8.14 -11.59
N SER A 187 3.16 -7.82 -12.64
CA SER A 187 3.69 -8.77 -13.61
C SER A 187 5.02 -9.40 -13.19
N GLU A 188 5.64 -8.90 -12.12
CA GLU A 188 6.94 -9.35 -11.66
C GLU A 188 6.87 -10.53 -10.69
N GLU A 189 7.93 -11.37 -10.70
CA GLU A 189 8.00 -12.53 -9.79
C GLU A 189 8.62 -12.29 -8.43
N THR A 190 9.41 -11.24 -8.37
CA THR A 190 10.17 -10.88 -7.19
C THR A 190 9.33 -10.04 -6.24
N PRO A 191 9.67 -10.00 -4.94
CA PRO A 191 9.09 -9.04 -4.02
C PRO A 191 9.23 -7.60 -4.53
N ALA A 192 8.25 -6.75 -4.24
CA ALA A 192 8.26 -5.35 -4.66
C ALA A 192 9.52 -4.62 -4.16
N PRO A 193 10.28 -3.92 -5.02
CA PRO A 193 11.46 -3.18 -4.59
C PRO A 193 11.09 -2.05 -3.62
N VAL A 194 12.01 -1.78 -2.69
CA VAL A 194 11.95 -0.58 -1.83
C VAL A 194 12.37 0.62 -2.65
N VAL A 195 11.54 1.67 -2.64
CA VAL A 195 11.82 2.94 -3.33
C VAL A 195 12.10 4.09 -2.37
N LEU A 196 11.68 4.00 -1.11
CA LEU A 196 12.03 4.94 -0.03
C LEU A 196 12.23 4.16 1.27
N GLU A 197 13.31 4.45 1.98
CA GLU A 197 13.65 3.87 3.29
C GLU A 197 14.49 4.85 4.11
N ASP A 198 14.79 4.49 5.35
CA ASP A 198 15.63 5.25 6.28
C ASP A 198 15.18 6.69 6.52
N LEU A 199 13.89 6.98 6.31
CA LEU A 199 13.30 8.29 6.58
C LEU A 199 13.10 8.45 8.10
N PRO A 200 13.88 9.28 8.82
CA PRO A 200 13.84 9.36 10.29
C PRO A 200 12.70 10.24 10.81
N VAL A 201 11.83 10.68 9.92
CA VAL A 201 10.72 11.59 10.17
C VAL A 201 9.41 10.94 9.73
N CYS A 202 8.29 11.48 10.19
CA CYS A 202 7.00 10.96 9.78
C CYS A 202 6.82 11.12 8.27
N GLY A 203 6.72 10.01 7.55
CA GLY A 203 6.16 9.94 6.21
C GLY A 203 4.89 9.09 6.27
N ASN A 204 3.75 9.68 5.95
CA ASN A 204 2.47 8.96 6.09
C ASN A 204 1.64 8.99 4.81
N CYS A 205 0.89 10.06 4.57
CA CYS A 205 -0.03 10.12 3.44
C CYS A 205 0.74 10.48 2.18
N HIS A 206 0.32 9.89 1.08
CA HIS A 206 0.82 10.21 -0.24
C HIS A 206 -0.31 10.21 -1.24
N SER A 207 -0.09 10.90 -2.34
CA SER A 207 -0.97 10.91 -3.50
C SER A 207 -0.17 11.15 -4.77
N PHE A 208 -0.66 10.68 -5.91
CA PHE A 208 -0.12 11.01 -7.22
C PHE A 208 -1.10 11.83 -8.06
N SER A 209 -0.55 12.67 -8.93
CA SER A 209 -1.31 13.25 -10.05
C SER A 209 -1.80 12.16 -11.00
N LYS A 210 -2.82 12.47 -11.82
CA LYS A 210 -3.51 11.48 -12.68
C LYS A 210 -2.58 10.80 -13.67
N ASP A 211 -1.54 11.49 -14.13
CA ASP A 211 -0.54 10.98 -15.06
C ASP A 211 0.70 10.39 -14.36
N GLY A 212 0.67 10.27 -13.04
CA GLY A 212 1.73 9.68 -12.22
C GLY A 212 3.02 10.52 -12.15
N LYS A 213 3.05 11.75 -12.69
CA LYS A 213 4.28 12.54 -12.80
C LYS A 213 4.58 13.45 -11.61
N VAL A 214 3.65 13.56 -10.67
CA VAL A 214 3.82 14.35 -9.45
C VAL A 214 3.43 13.49 -8.27
N LEU A 215 4.35 13.38 -7.30
CA LEU A 215 4.17 12.75 -6.01
C LEU A 215 3.99 13.83 -4.96
N GLY A 216 2.91 13.73 -4.19
CA GLY A 216 2.74 14.43 -2.93
C GLY A 216 2.97 13.47 -1.76
N LEU A 217 3.72 13.89 -0.74
CA LEU A 217 4.06 13.07 0.42
C LEU A 217 4.14 13.95 1.67
N ASP A 218 3.41 13.58 2.73
CA ASP A 218 3.61 14.19 4.06
C ASP A 218 5.04 13.88 4.52
N VAL A 219 5.80 14.89 4.93
CA VAL A 219 7.15 14.72 5.48
C VAL A 219 7.37 15.71 6.62
N ASP A 220 7.48 15.23 7.86
CA ASP A 220 7.83 16.12 8.98
C ASP A 220 9.22 16.75 8.72
N TYR A 221 9.30 18.08 8.62
CA TYR A 221 10.54 18.81 8.34
C TYR A 221 10.71 19.96 9.34
N GLY A 222 11.94 20.19 9.84
CA GLY A 222 12.22 21.33 10.73
C GLY A 222 11.37 21.37 12.02
N ASN A 223 11.01 20.21 12.59
CA ASN A 223 10.08 20.06 13.71
C ASN A 223 8.64 20.53 13.43
N ASP A 224 8.28 20.70 12.15
CA ASP A 224 6.93 21.02 11.71
C ASP A 224 6.20 19.77 11.20
N LYS A 225 5.11 19.42 11.90
CA LYS A 225 4.24 18.29 11.55
C LYS A 225 3.28 18.60 10.39
N GLY A 226 3.19 19.87 9.99
CA GLY A 226 2.40 20.34 8.85
C GLY A 226 3.18 20.36 7.54
N SER A 227 4.41 19.84 7.51
CA SER A 227 5.26 19.88 6.33
C SER A 227 4.85 18.85 5.27
N TYR A 228 4.87 19.28 4.00
CA TYR A 228 4.42 18.50 2.87
C TYR A 228 5.35 18.68 1.67
N ALA A 229 5.75 17.57 1.05
CA ALA A 229 6.54 17.56 -0.17
C ALA A 229 5.65 17.37 -1.40
N MET A 230 5.90 18.15 -2.45
CA MET A 230 5.30 17.94 -3.76
C MET A 230 6.40 17.98 -4.83
N VAL A 231 6.69 16.82 -5.43
CA VAL A 231 7.85 16.61 -6.29
C VAL A 231 7.48 15.99 -7.64
N PRO A 232 8.19 16.36 -8.72
CA PRO A 232 8.10 15.61 -9.97
C PRO A 232 8.67 14.20 -9.81
N VAL A 233 8.06 13.22 -10.47
CA VAL A 233 8.46 11.82 -10.43
C VAL A 233 9.44 11.53 -11.56
N PHE A 234 10.60 11.03 -11.18
CA PHE A 234 11.64 10.50 -12.06
C PHE A 234 12.13 9.15 -11.54
N ALA A 235 12.93 8.44 -12.35
CA ALA A 235 13.53 7.17 -11.93
C ALA A 235 14.32 7.32 -10.62
N GLU A 236 15.07 8.42 -10.49
CA GLU A 236 15.60 8.91 -9.22
C GLU A 236 14.91 10.22 -8.86
N THR A 237 13.96 10.15 -7.95
CA THR A 237 13.21 11.31 -7.45
C THR A 237 13.91 11.85 -6.21
N ALA A 238 14.19 13.15 -6.15
CA ALA A 238 14.78 13.78 -4.97
C ALA A 238 13.73 14.66 -4.27
N ILE A 239 13.57 14.46 -2.96
CA ILE A 239 12.84 15.39 -2.10
C ILE A 239 13.87 16.35 -1.50
N ASP A 240 13.86 17.58 -1.99
CA ASP A 240 14.74 18.67 -1.56
C ASP A 240 13.91 19.71 -0.79
N ARG A 241 14.57 20.58 -0.01
CA ARG A 241 13.90 21.64 0.74
C ARG A 241 13.03 22.57 -0.13
N ASN A 242 13.42 22.78 -1.39
CA ASN A 242 12.67 23.62 -2.33
C ASN A 242 11.32 23.03 -2.74
N HIS A 243 11.11 21.74 -2.51
CA HIS A 243 9.87 21.03 -2.81
C HIS A 243 8.96 20.88 -1.58
N ILE A 244 9.38 21.40 -0.42
CA ILE A 244 8.65 21.30 0.84
C ILE A 244 8.01 22.65 1.17
N PHE A 245 6.75 22.62 1.56
CA PHE A 245 6.04 23.74 2.17
C PHE A 245 5.34 23.27 3.45
N SER A 246 4.77 24.20 4.21
CA SER A 246 4.10 23.90 5.47
C SER A 246 2.66 24.38 5.47
N TRP A 247 1.73 23.50 5.83
CA TRP A 247 0.33 23.84 6.06
C TRP A 247 0.15 24.83 7.22
N ALA A 248 1.11 24.91 8.15
CA ALA A 248 1.08 25.88 9.24
C ALA A 248 1.24 27.33 8.76
N GLN A 249 1.73 27.54 7.53
CA GLN A 249 1.80 28.86 6.88
C GLN A 249 0.43 29.41 6.48
N TYR A 250 -0.61 28.57 6.43
CA TYR A 250 -1.98 29.04 6.29
C TYR A 250 -2.44 29.67 7.61
N ARG A 251 -2.66 31.00 7.59
CA ARG A 251 -3.14 31.81 8.72
C ARG A 251 -2.35 31.56 10.03
N PRO A 252 -1.05 31.89 10.06
CA PRO A 252 -0.22 31.69 11.25
C PRO A 252 -0.68 32.53 12.46
N GLU A 253 -1.37 33.64 12.22
CA GLU A 253 -1.95 34.52 13.23
C GLU A 253 -2.95 33.83 14.15
N ASP A 254 -3.57 32.73 13.71
CA ASP A 254 -4.50 31.92 14.51
C ASP A 254 -3.78 31.16 15.64
N LYS A 255 -2.43 31.09 15.62
CA LYS A 255 -1.59 30.37 16.60
C LYS A 255 -2.01 28.91 16.84
N MET A 256 -2.58 28.28 15.81
CA MET A 256 -2.96 26.87 15.81
C MET A 256 -1.96 26.05 15.02
N THR A 257 -1.53 24.93 15.62
CA THR A 257 -0.76 23.89 14.93
C THR A 257 -1.67 23.06 14.01
N THR A 258 -1.09 22.36 13.05
CA THR A 258 -1.79 21.53 12.06
C THR A 258 -0.89 20.38 11.63
N LEU A 259 -1.49 19.26 11.25
CA LEU A 259 -0.78 18.14 10.60
C LEU A 259 -0.86 18.25 9.08
N GLY A 260 -1.98 18.77 8.54
CA GLY A 260 -2.22 18.68 7.09
C GLY A 260 -2.56 17.25 6.69
N LEU A 261 -3.72 16.77 7.12
CA LEU A 261 -4.05 15.35 6.99
C LEU A 261 -4.65 14.96 5.65
N LEU A 262 -4.19 13.81 5.16
CA LEU A 262 -4.82 13.03 4.09
C LEU A 262 -4.91 13.86 2.80
N SER A 263 -3.82 14.60 2.56
CA SER A 263 -3.62 15.49 1.43
C SER A 263 -3.76 14.76 0.10
N GLN A 264 -4.26 15.45 -0.92
CA GLN A 264 -4.41 14.90 -2.26
C GLN A 264 -3.96 15.90 -3.33
N VAL A 265 -2.99 15.47 -4.15
CA VAL A 265 -2.54 16.18 -5.35
C VAL A 265 -3.66 16.21 -6.40
N SER A 266 -3.80 17.35 -7.07
CA SER A 266 -4.79 17.54 -8.14
C SER A 266 -4.51 16.65 -9.36
N PRO A 267 -5.54 16.30 -10.15
CA PRO A 267 -5.35 15.47 -11.34
C PRO A 267 -4.32 16.02 -12.32
N ASP A 268 -4.19 17.35 -12.44
CA ASP A 268 -3.22 18.04 -13.29
C ASP A 268 -1.84 18.25 -12.63
N GLY A 269 -1.68 17.84 -11.36
CA GLY A 269 -0.42 17.91 -10.62
C GLY A 269 0.03 19.33 -10.25
N ARG A 270 -0.87 20.32 -10.27
CA ARG A 270 -0.53 21.73 -9.99
C ARG A 270 -0.93 22.23 -8.61
N HIS A 271 -1.86 21.54 -7.97
CA HIS A 271 -2.42 21.89 -6.67
C HIS A 271 -2.39 20.70 -5.73
N VAL A 272 -2.57 20.97 -4.45
CA VAL A 272 -2.83 19.96 -3.42
C VAL A 272 -3.88 20.50 -2.46
N VAL A 273 -4.84 19.64 -2.09
CA VAL A 273 -5.85 19.95 -1.07
C VAL A 273 -5.60 19.09 0.16
N SER A 274 -5.76 19.67 1.35
CA SER A 274 -5.57 18.95 2.61
C SER A 274 -6.54 19.38 3.69
N THR A 275 -6.62 18.57 4.77
CA THR A 275 -7.30 18.91 6.01
C THR A 275 -6.37 19.74 6.88
N VAL A 276 -6.64 21.02 7.06
CA VAL A 276 -5.77 22.00 7.75
C VAL A 276 -6.47 22.61 8.96
N LYS A 277 -5.69 23.15 9.90
CA LYS A 277 -6.12 23.55 11.26
C LYS A 277 -6.81 22.38 11.97
N ASP A 278 -6.25 21.21 11.72
CA ASP A 278 -6.81 19.92 12.06
C ASP A 278 -6.33 19.44 13.43
N ARG A 279 -7.11 18.53 14.01
CA ARG A 279 -6.76 17.84 15.23
C ARG A 279 -7.30 16.43 15.19
N SER A 280 -6.59 15.49 15.79
CA SER A 280 -6.97 14.08 15.76
C SER A 280 -6.94 13.41 17.12
N VAL A 281 -7.80 12.41 17.28
CA VAL A 281 -7.52 11.31 18.21
C VAL A 281 -6.41 10.48 17.59
N PHE A 282 -5.33 10.20 18.32
CA PHE A 282 -4.23 9.35 17.89
C PHE A 282 -3.72 8.56 19.08
N VAL A 283 -4.15 7.32 19.18
CA VAL A 283 -3.95 6.51 20.38
C VAL A 283 -3.38 5.15 19.99
N PRO A 284 -2.15 4.81 20.42
CA PRO A 284 -1.64 3.45 20.28
C PRO A 284 -2.45 2.49 21.17
N ARG A 285 -2.58 1.24 20.74
CA ARG A 285 -3.27 0.19 21.49
C ARG A 285 -2.38 -1.04 21.61
N ASP A 286 -2.49 -1.73 22.73
CA ASP A 286 -1.69 -2.93 23.03
C ASP A 286 -2.11 -4.16 22.20
N ASP A 287 -3.26 -4.12 21.53
CA ASP A 287 -3.71 -5.16 20.60
C ASP A 287 -2.95 -5.05 19.27
N LEU A 288 -2.10 -6.05 18.97
CA LEU A 288 -1.35 -6.11 17.73
C LEU A 288 -2.24 -6.06 16.48
N THR A 289 -3.43 -6.66 16.54
CA THR A 289 -4.39 -6.73 15.42
C THR A 289 -4.93 -5.35 15.08
N TYR A 290 -5.27 -4.57 16.10
CA TYR A 290 -5.80 -3.21 15.98
C TYR A 290 -5.04 -2.25 16.89
N SER A 291 -3.75 -2.04 16.56
CA SER A 291 -2.77 -1.37 17.41
C SER A 291 -2.84 0.16 17.42
N GLN A 292 -3.88 0.75 16.83
CA GLN A 292 -4.14 2.19 16.92
C GLN A 292 -5.62 2.54 16.76
N LEU A 293 -6.01 3.67 17.33
CA LEU A 293 -7.23 4.40 17.01
C LEU A 293 -6.84 5.79 16.50
N PHE A 294 -7.23 6.13 15.28
CA PHE A 294 -6.93 7.42 14.69
C PHE A 294 -8.07 7.95 13.83
N PHE A 295 -8.52 9.18 14.11
CA PHE A 295 -9.47 9.91 13.29
C PHE A 295 -9.44 11.42 13.59
N PRO A 296 -9.69 12.28 12.61
CA PRO A 296 -9.76 13.73 12.81
C PRO A 296 -11.05 14.12 13.54
N ILE A 297 -10.93 15.07 14.46
CA ILE A 297 -12.02 15.63 15.27
C ILE A 297 -12.27 17.12 15.01
N LYS A 298 -11.39 17.74 14.22
CA LYS A 298 -11.43 19.13 13.73
C LYS A 298 -10.59 19.21 12.46
N GLY A 299 -10.91 20.15 11.58
CA GLY A 299 -10.08 20.49 10.43
C GLY A 299 -10.94 20.89 9.24
N ILE A 300 -10.44 21.82 8.43
CA ILE A 300 -11.10 22.37 7.24
C ILE A 300 -10.31 22.05 5.97
N LEU A 301 -10.94 22.14 4.80
CA LEU A 301 -10.23 21.94 3.54
C LEU A 301 -9.58 23.23 3.02
N VAL A 302 -8.29 23.14 2.70
CA VAL A 302 -7.51 24.23 2.10
C VAL A 302 -6.77 23.71 0.87
N ASP A 303 -6.87 24.44 -0.23
CA ASP A 303 -6.06 24.27 -1.44
C ASP A 303 -4.74 25.04 -1.33
N TYR A 304 -3.68 24.47 -1.85
CA TYR A 304 -2.39 25.13 -2.00
C TYR A 304 -1.87 25.00 -3.43
N HIS A 305 -1.41 26.11 -3.99
CA HIS A 305 -0.74 26.17 -5.28
C HIS A 305 0.77 26.43 -5.07
N PRO A 306 1.67 25.44 -5.30
CA PRO A 306 3.11 25.58 -4.98
C PRO A 306 3.84 26.68 -5.74
N ALA A 307 3.51 26.91 -7.02
CA ALA A 307 4.17 27.95 -7.82
C ALA A 307 3.85 29.37 -7.34
N THR A 308 2.61 29.63 -6.95
CA THR A 308 2.17 30.96 -6.48
C THR A 308 2.26 31.11 -4.95
N LYS A 309 2.43 29.99 -4.23
CA LYS A 309 2.44 29.88 -2.76
C LYS A 309 1.16 30.41 -2.11
N VAL A 310 0.04 30.31 -2.82
CA VAL A 310 -1.27 30.78 -2.34
C VAL A 310 -2.01 29.64 -1.67
N PHE A 311 -2.51 29.90 -0.46
CA PHE A 311 -3.45 29.04 0.26
C PHE A 311 -4.87 29.59 0.08
N THR A 312 -5.82 28.71 -0.29
CA THR A 312 -7.22 29.09 -0.48
C THR A 312 -8.13 28.14 0.31
N PRO A 313 -8.87 28.61 1.34
CA PRO A 313 -9.88 27.78 1.97
C PRO A 313 -10.98 27.43 0.95
N ILE A 314 -11.38 26.16 0.91
CA ILE A 314 -12.40 25.68 -0.01
C ILE A 314 -13.77 26.07 0.56
N ARG A 315 -14.38 27.14 0.02
CA ARG A 315 -15.73 27.56 0.41
C ARG A 315 -16.70 26.37 0.37
N GLY A 316 -17.45 26.17 1.45
CA GLY A 316 -18.38 25.05 1.61
C GLY A 316 -17.76 23.80 2.26
N ALA A 317 -16.45 23.76 2.39
CA ALA A 317 -15.70 22.76 3.13
C ALA A 317 -14.72 23.40 4.14
N ASP A 318 -15.00 24.63 4.56
CA ASP A 318 -14.15 25.51 5.37
C ASP A 318 -14.79 25.95 6.70
N ASP A 319 -15.81 25.23 7.17
CA ASP A 319 -16.52 25.54 8.42
C ASP A 319 -15.84 24.89 9.65
N PRO A 320 -15.27 25.68 10.59
CA PRO A 320 -14.58 25.16 11.77
C PRO A 320 -15.49 24.49 12.81
N ALA A 321 -16.82 24.61 12.69
CA ALA A 321 -17.77 23.86 13.52
C ALA A 321 -17.92 22.40 13.07
N LEU A 322 -17.30 22.05 11.95
CA LEU A 322 -17.30 20.72 11.35
C LEU A 322 -15.87 20.18 11.24
N VAL A 323 -15.80 18.89 10.97
CA VAL A 323 -14.60 18.23 10.46
C VAL A 323 -14.83 18.02 8.98
N GLN A 324 -13.92 18.49 8.13
CA GLN A 324 -13.90 18.21 6.71
C GLN A 324 -12.56 17.56 6.39
N SER A 325 -12.56 16.29 5.98
CA SER A 325 -11.33 15.52 5.79
C SER A 325 -11.43 14.54 4.62
N ASN A 326 -10.37 13.78 4.37
CA ASN A 326 -10.24 12.83 3.25
C ASN A 326 -10.60 13.46 1.89
N PRO A 327 -10.09 14.65 1.54
CA PRO A 327 -10.43 15.25 0.26
C PRO A 327 -9.98 14.35 -0.90
N THR A 328 -10.82 14.25 -1.93
CA THR A 328 -10.47 13.64 -3.20
C THR A 328 -11.09 14.41 -4.37
N PHE A 329 -10.30 14.75 -5.37
CA PHE A 329 -10.74 15.26 -6.66
C PHE A 329 -11.46 14.18 -7.45
N SER A 330 -12.50 14.60 -8.16
CA SER A 330 -12.99 13.85 -9.33
C SER A 330 -11.90 13.79 -10.41
N PRO A 331 -11.89 12.78 -11.29
CA PRO A 331 -10.83 12.60 -12.29
C PRO A 331 -10.72 13.72 -13.34
N ASP A 332 -11.74 14.56 -13.45
CA ASP A 332 -11.79 15.76 -14.29
C ASP A 332 -11.37 17.04 -13.55
N GLY A 333 -11.04 16.95 -12.25
CA GLY A 333 -10.60 18.05 -11.40
C GLY A 333 -11.69 19.05 -11.02
N LYS A 334 -12.97 18.79 -11.32
CA LYS A 334 -14.05 19.76 -11.12
C LYS A 334 -14.74 19.70 -9.77
N THR A 335 -14.69 18.56 -9.09
CA THR A 335 -15.39 18.31 -7.82
C THR A 335 -14.42 17.77 -6.79
N ILE A 336 -14.56 18.18 -5.53
CA ILE A 336 -13.91 17.55 -4.38
C ILE A 336 -14.98 16.79 -3.60
N TYR A 337 -14.75 15.49 -3.37
CA TYR A 337 -15.49 14.67 -2.40
C TYR A 337 -14.70 14.61 -1.10
N PHE A 338 -15.38 14.60 0.04
CA PHE A 338 -14.73 14.64 1.35
C PHE A 338 -15.63 14.02 2.43
N ALA A 339 -15.01 13.53 3.51
CA ALA A 339 -15.69 13.11 4.72
C ALA A 339 -16.02 14.31 5.60
N ARG A 340 -17.20 14.31 6.23
CA ARG A 340 -17.72 15.40 7.04
C ARG A 340 -18.32 14.90 8.36
N ALA A 341 -17.97 15.52 9.47
CA ALA A 341 -18.59 15.25 10.77
C ALA A 341 -18.78 16.55 11.57
N LYS A 342 -19.50 16.48 12.69
CA LYS A 342 -19.54 17.59 13.64
C LYS A 342 -18.21 17.67 14.40
N ALA A 343 -17.59 18.84 14.47
CA ALA A 343 -16.34 19.00 15.21
C ALA A 343 -16.53 18.78 16.71
N VAL A 344 -15.49 18.27 17.37
CA VAL A 344 -15.43 18.24 18.83
C VAL A 344 -15.08 19.64 19.33
N ARG A 345 -15.97 20.24 20.12
CA ARG A 345 -15.69 21.52 20.79
C ARG A 345 -14.74 21.30 21.96
N MET A 346 -13.75 22.18 22.09
CA MET A 346 -12.74 22.16 23.14
C MET A 346 -12.56 23.58 23.70
N SER A 347 -11.87 23.71 24.84
CA SER A 347 -11.47 25.01 25.36
C SER A 347 -10.42 25.66 24.43
N VAL A 348 -10.34 26.99 24.40
CA VAL A 348 -9.33 27.71 23.60
C VAL A 348 -7.90 27.28 23.98
N GLU A 349 -7.64 27.11 25.28
CA GLU A 349 -6.35 26.64 25.76
C GLU A 349 -6.03 25.25 25.24
N ASP A 350 -6.98 24.32 25.31
CA ASP A 350 -6.73 22.98 24.80
C ASP A 350 -6.52 23.00 23.30
N GLU A 351 -7.29 23.79 22.54
CA GLU A 351 -7.11 24.01 21.10
C GLU A 351 -5.70 24.48 20.71
N GLN A 352 -4.98 25.16 21.60
CA GLN A 352 -3.63 25.65 21.37
C GLN A 352 -2.52 24.67 21.84
N LYS A 353 -2.84 23.65 22.65
CA LYS A 353 -1.86 22.69 23.24
C LYS A 353 -1.28 21.66 22.27
N GLY A 354 -1.70 21.63 21.00
CA GLY A 354 -1.11 20.79 19.96
C GLY A 354 -2.12 20.10 19.03
N VAL A 355 -1.60 19.22 18.18
CA VAL A 355 -2.34 18.54 17.09
C VAL A 355 -3.10 17.28 17.51
N PHE A 356 -2.87 16.77 18.71
CA PHE A 356 -3.57 15.60 19.25
C PHE A 356 -4.53 15.98 20.37
N MET A 357 -5.63 15.24 20.47
CA MET A 357 -6.59 15.38 21.56
C MET A 357 -5.91 15.11 22.92
N PRO A 358 -6.18 15.92 23.97
CA PRO A 358 -5.75 15.64 25.33
C PRO A 358 -6.22 14.26 25.80
N MET A 359 -5.34 13.53 26.49
CA MET A 359 -5.59 12.14 26.87
C MET A 359 -6.76 11.98 27.84
N GLU A 360 -7.17 13.04 28.53
CA GLU A 360 -8.31 13.07 29.44
C GLU A 360 -9.66 12.94 28.71
N LEU A 361 -9.71 13.36 27.44
CA LEU A 361 -10.92 13.34 26.60
C LEU A 361 -11.05 12.07 25.73
N VAL A 362 -9.96 11.32 25.62
CA VAL A 362 -9.88 10.09 24.81
C VAL A 362 -10.71 8.90 25.35
N PRO A 363 -10.80 8.65 26.67
CA PRO A 363 -11.45 7.46 27.21
C PRO A 363 -12.91 7.27 26.77
N GLU A 364 -13.65 8.35 26.51
CA GLU A 364 -15.04 8.26 26.02
C GLU A 364 -15.13 7.55 24.67
N PHE A 365 -14.15 7.74 23.79
CA PHE A 365 -14.09 7.08 22.48
C PHE A 365 -13.62 5.63 22.61
N LEU A 366 -12.60 5.36 23.43
CA LEU A 366 -12.06 4.01 23.63
C LEU A 366 -13.06 3.06 24.29
N THR A 367 -13.86 3.58 25.23
CA THR A 367 -14.90 2.79 25.94
C THR A 367 -16.19 2.66 25.14
N GLY A 368 -16.29 3.29 23.96
CA GLY A 368 -17.50 3.31 23.13
C GLY A 368 -18.65 4.14 23.71
N LYS A 369 -18.43 4.89 24.79
CA LYS A 369 -19.42 5.84 25.35
C LYS A 369 -19.76 6.96 24.36
N ARG A 370 -18.81 7.29 23.49
CA ARG A 370 -18.97 8.30 22.45
C ARG A 370 -18.56 7.75 21.09
N GLY A 371 -19.50 7.74 20.15
CA GLY A 371 -19.24 7.47 18.74
C GLY A 371 -18.74 8.72 17.99
N PHE A 372 -18.22 8.51 16.79
CA PHE A 372 -17.85 9.58 15.87
C PHE A 372 -18.09 9.11 14.44
N GLN A 373 -19.09 9.65 13.75
CA GLN A 373 -19.51 9.19 12.43
C GLN A 373 -19.30 10.29 11.40
N PHE A 374 -18.79 9.88 10.23
CA PHE A 374 -18.58 10.76 9.08
C PHE A 374 -19.63 10.51 7.99
N ASP A 375 -19.99 11.56 7.29
CA ASP A 375 -20.80 11.54 6.07
C ASP A 375 -19.93 11.91 4.86
N ILE A 376 -20.24 11.43 3.66
CA ILE A 376 -19.55 11.87 2.44
C ILE A 376 -20.28 13.05 1.80
N TYR A 377 -19.57 14.16 1.62
CA TYR A 377 -20.02 15.36 0.95
C TYR A 377 -19.25 15.58 -0.35
N ARG A 378 -19.80 16.42 -1.24
CA ARG A 378 -19.10 16.93 -2.42
C ARG A 378 -19.22 18.44 -2.53
N VAL A 379 -18.23 19.09 -3.11
CA VAL A 379 -18.21 20.54 -3.38
C VAL A 379 -17.55 20.81 -4.74
N PRO A 380 -18.04 21.78 -5.54
CA PRO A 380 -17.33 22.21 -6.74
C PRO A 380 -15.95 22.78 -6.38
N TYR A 381 -14.90 22.41 -7.13
CA TYR A 381 -13.56 22.93 -6.90
C TYR A 381 -13.42 24.39 -7.30
N ASN A 382 -13.98 24.76 -8.47
CA ASN A 382 -14.00 26.12 -9.02
C ASN A 382 -12.63 26.84 -8.96
N GLY A 383 -11.54 26.12 -9.28
CA GLY A 383 -10.17 26.64 -9.21
C GLY A 383 -9.75 27.06 -7.81
N GLY A 384 -10.04 26.22 -6.81
CA GLY A 384 -9.74 26.47 -5.40
C GLY A 384 -10.78 27.31 -4.64
N LYS A 385 -11.72 27.96 -5.33
CA LYS A 385 -12.71 28.84 -4.69
C LYS A 385 -13.82 28.12 -3.93
N GLY A 386 -14.02 26.82 -4.19
CA GLY A 386 -15.11 26.06 -3.59
C GLY A 386 -16.49 26.47 -4.12
N GLY A 387 -17.53 26.17 -3.34
CA GLY A 387 -18.92 26.45 -3.70
C GLY A 387 -19.89 26.01 -2.61
N ARG A 388 -21.09 25.60 -3.01
CA ARG A 388 -22.05 24.98 -2.08
C ARG A 388 -21.71 23.50 -1.94
N ALA A 389 -21.44 23.05 -0.72
CA ALA A 389 -21.29 21.63 -0.45
C ALA A 389 -22.65 20.92 -0.34
N GLU A 390 -22.70 19.68 -0.82
CA GLU A 390 -23.91 18.85 -0.84
C GLU A 390 -23.62 17.47 -0.25
N PRO A 391 -24.54 16.90 0.56
CA PRO A 391 -24.42 15.51 1.00
C PRO A 391 -24.53 14.58 -0.20
N VAL A 392 -23.65 13.57 -0.26
CA VAL A 392 -23.82 12.46 -1.20
C VAL A 392 -24.88 11.52 -0.64
N LYS A 393 -26.08 11.56 -1.23
CA LYS A 393 -27.21 10.72 -0.83
C LYS A 393 -26.82 9.24 -0.79
N GLY A 394 -27.13 8.55 0.30
CA GLY A 394 -26.78 7.14 0.51
C GLY A 394 -25.43 6.92 1.23
N ALA A 395 -24.49 7.84 1.07
CA ALA A 395 -23.22 7.89 1.81
C ALA A 395 -23.20 9.01 2.87
N SER A 396 -24.34 9.65 3.11
CA SER A 396 -24.59 10.66 4.13
C SER A 396 -25.87 10.33 4.88
N HIS A 397 -25.90 10.63 6.18
CA HIS A 397 -27.06 10.54 7.06
C HIS A 397 -27.69 9.14 7.10
N ASN A 398 -26.87 8.10 6.96
CA ASN A 398 -27.30 6.70 6.94
C ASN A 398 -27.07 5.98 8.28
N GLY A 399 -26.71 6.71 9.34
CA GLY A 399 -26.45 6.15 10.67
C GLY A 399 -25.13 5.39 10.80
N MET A 400 -24.27 5.46 9.78
CA MET A 400 -22.95 4.83 9.73
C MET A 400 -21.87 5.88 9.51
N SER A 401 -20.62 5.51 9.78
CA SER A 401 -19.46 6.32 9.45
C SER A 401 -18.95 5.98 8.04
N ASN A 402 -18.93 6.95 7.14
CA ASN A 402 -18.53 6.82 5.74
C ASN A 402 -17.31 7.71 5.46
N TYR A 403 -16.23 7.16 4.90
CA TYR A 403 -14.95 7.85 4.73
C TYR A 403 -14.16 7.33 3.53
N PHE A 404 -13.02 7.98 3.22
CA PHE A 404 -12.20 7.70 2.04
C PHE A 404 -12.97 7.56 0.73
N PRO A 405 -13.70 8.61 0.30
CA PRO A 405 -14.26 8.61 -1.04
C PRO A 405 -13.13 8.50 -2.08
N ARG A 406 -13.37 7.72 -3.14
CA ARG A 406 -12.53 7.59 -4.34
C ARG A 406 -13.40 7.42 -5.57
N VAL A 407 -13.24 8.31 -6.55
CA VAL A 407 -13.98 8.26 -7.80
C VAL A 407 -13.20 7.46 -8.85
N SER A 408 -13.86 6.58 -9.61
CA SER A 408 -13.24 5.84 -10.70
C SER A 408 -12.69 6.79 -11.77
N PRO A 409 -11.62 6.43 -12.50
CA PRO A 409 -11.00 7.30 -13.51
C PRO A 409 -11.94 7.81 -14.62
N ASP A 410 -12.97 7.03 -14.95
CA ASP A 410 -14.03 7.38 -15.91
C ASP A 410 -15.12 8.30 -15.30
N GLY A 411 -15.04 8.60 -14.01
CA GLY A 411 -15.95 9.46 -13.29
C GLY A 411 -17.30 8.82 -12.95
N ARG A 412 -17.53 7.54 -13.26
CA ARG A 412 -18.87 6.90 -13.16
C ARG A 412 -19.18 6.34 -11.78
N TRP A 413 -18.17 5.92 -11.02
CA TRP A 413 -18.34 5.20 -9.76
C TRP A 413 -17.64 5.92 -8.60
N LEU A 414 -18.30 5.92 -7.44
CA LEU A 414 -17.74 6.35 -6.17
C LEU A 414 -17.60 5.12 -5.27
N VAL A 415 -16.38 4.84 -4.81
CA VAL A 415 -16.09 3.83 -3.79
C VAL A 415 -15.73 4.52 -2.48
N PHE A 416 -16.27 4.05 -1.38
CA PHE A 416 -16.00 4.57 -0.04
C PHE A 416 -16.03 3.45 1.00
N ASN A 417 -15.42 3.71 2.16
CA ASN A 417 -15.48 2.82 3.30
C ASN A 417 -16.69 3.15 4.17
N GLN A 418 -17.29 2.12 4.77
CA GLN A 418 -18.33 2.25 5.78
C GLN A 418 -18.01 1.38 6.99
N ALA A 419 -18.15 1.96 8.18
CA ALA A 419 -18.02 1.31 9.48
C ALA A 419 -19.08 1.86 10.46
N ARG A 420 -19.33 1.20 11.59
CA ARG A 420 -20.30 1.73 12.58
C ARG A 420 -19.86 3.07 13.18
N ASN A 421 -18.57 3.22 13.48
CA ASN A 421 -17.99 4.43 14.05
C ASN A 421 -16.55 4.62 13.56
N PHE A 422 -16.06 5.84 13.75
CA PHE A 422 -14.70 6.28 13.46
C PHE A 422 -14.33 6.10 11.99
N MET A 423 -13.04 6.18 11.69
CA MET A 423 -12.47 5.80 10.42
C MET A 423 -11.14 5.09 10.68
N LEU A 424 -10.53 4.55 9.63
CA LEU A 424 -9.19 3.93 9.65
C LEU A 424 -9.07 2.69 10.55
N LEU A 425 -8.56 1.59 9.99
CA LEU A 425 -8.34 0.33 10.73
C LEU A 425 -9.54 -0.18 11.54
N GLN A 426 -10.77 0.17 11.14
CA GLN A 426 -11.97 -0.31 11.84
C GLN A 426 -12.23 -1.79 11.51
N PRO A 427 -12.46 -2.66 12.51
CA PRO A 427 -12.66 -4.10 12.27
C PRO A 427 -13.82 -4.42 11.33
N ASP A 428 -14.89 -3.62 11.40
CA ASP A 428 -16.12 -3.75 10.61
C ASP A 428 -16.10 -2.89 9.33
N SER A 429 -14.97 -2.27 8.99
CA SER A 429 -14.82 -1.48 7.77
C SER A 429 -15.05 -2.33 6.53
N THR A 430 -15.99 -1.90 5.68
CA THR A 430 -16.31 -2.54 4.40
C THR A 430 -16.40 -1.51 3.28
N LEU A 431 -16.09 -1.94 2.05
CA LEU A 431 -16.16 -1.14 0.83
C LEU A 431 -17.57 -1.15 0.25
N TYR A 432 -18.04 0.04 -0.12
CA TYR A 432 -19.29 0.27 -0.84
C TYR A 432 -19.01 1.01 -2.14
N ILE A 433 -19.82 0.74 -3.17
CA ILE A 433 -19.74 1.39 -4.47
C ILE A 433 -21.12 1.93 -4.89
N MET A 434 -21.13 3.08 -5.55
CA MET A 434 -22.35 3.71 -6.08
C MET A 434 -22.08 4.55 -7.34
N PRO A 435 -23.09 4.82 -8.20
CA PRO A 435 -22.94 5.77 -9.30
C PRO A 435 -22.71 7.19 -8.79
N THR A 436 -21.78 7.93 -9.41
CA THR A 436 -21.52 9.36 -9.07
C THR A 436 -22.68 10.28 -9.43
N ALA A 437 -23.50 9.89 -10.41
CA ALA A 437 -24.74 10.56 -10.79
C ALA A 437 -25.85 10.45 -9.72
N GLY A 438 -25.66 9.59 -8.71
CA GLY A 438 -26.65 9.29 -7.67
C GLY A 438 -27.27 7.90 -7.84
N GLY A 439 -27.74 7.32 -6.73
CA GLY A 439 -28.25 5.96 -6.66
C GLY A 439 -28.03 5.38 -5.27
N ALA A 440 -28.53 4.17 -5.03
CA ALA A 440 -28.27 3.46 -3.78
C ALA A 440 -26.86 2.87 -3.80
N PRO A 441 -26.07 3.01 -2.71
CA PRO A 441 -24.81 2.29 -2.59
C PRO A 441 -25.05 0.80 -2.38
N ARG A 442 -24.17 -0.02 -2.94
CA ARG A 442 -24.14 -1.46 -2.69
C ARG A 442 -22.85 -1.84 -1.99
N LYS A 443 -22.94 -2.81 -1.07
CA LYS A 443 -21.76 -3.45 -0.50
C LYS A 443 -21.03 -4.21 -1.61
N MET A 444 -19.71 -4.04 -1.69
CA MET A 444 -18.90 -4.75 -2.66
C MET A 444 -18.75 -6.23 -2.28
N THR A 445 -18.74 -7.12 -3.28
CA THR A 445 -18.55 -8.56 -3.12
C THR A 445 -17.15 -8.89 -2.61
N CYS A 446 -16.17 -8.03 -2.90
CA CYS A 446 -14.77 -8.26 -2.62
C CYS A 446 -14.39 -8.17 -1.13
N ASN A 447 -15.32 -7.71 -0.29
CA ASN A 447 -15.08 -7.52 1.14
C ASN A 447 -14.72 -8.84 1.84
N LEU A 448 -13.62 -8.81 2.58
CA LEU A 448 -13.17 -9.91 3.42
C LEU A 448 -13.65 -9.72 4.88
N PRO A 449 -13.65 -10.77 5.72
CA PRO A 449 -14.27 -10.73 7.05
C PRO A 449 -13.67 -9.76 8.07
N SER A 450 -12.45 -9.26 7.86
CA SER A 450 -11.71 -8.47 8.85
C SER A 450 -11.05 -7.26 8.18
N MET A 451 -11.53 -6.05 8.51
CA MET A 451 -11.05 -4.74 8.05
C MET A 451 -10.77 -4.65 6.55
N ASN A 452 -11.54 -3.85 5.81
CA ASN A 452 -11.28 -3.52 4.41
C ASN A 452 -11.20 -2.00 4.27
N SER A 453 -10.06 -1.48 3.83
CA SER A 453 -9.84 -0.04 3.71
C SER A 453 -8.70 0.28 2.76
N TRP A 454 -8.39 1.56 2.61
CA TRP A 454 -7.26 2.07 1.83
C TRP A 454 -7.32 1.54 0.41
N HIS A 455 -8.28 2.03 -0.36
CA HIS A 455 -8.49 1.60 -1.74
C HIS A 455 -8.00 2.62 -2.75
N SER A 456 -7.55 2.12 -3.90
CA SER A 456 -7.12 2.93 -5.04
C SER A 456 -7.53 2.28 -6.35
N TRP A 457 -7.95 3.11 -7.31
CA TRP A 457 -8.35 2.68 -8.64
C TRP A 457 -7.15 2.60 -9.56
N SER A 458 -7.07 1.52 -10.33
CA SER A 458 -6.16 1.44 -11.48
C SER A 458 -6.47 2.53 -12.50
N PRO A 459 -5.48 3.00 -13.29
CA PRO A 459 -5.67 4.10 -14.24
C PRO A 459 -6.78 3.84 -15.29
N ASN A 460 -7.00 2.58 -15.65
CA ASN A 460 -8.05 2.20 -16.61
C ASN A 460 -9.45 2.02 -15.98
N GLY A 461 -9.56 2.10 -14.64
CA GLY A 461 -10.82 2.00 -13.93
C GLY A 461 -11.47 0.61 -13.90
N ARG A 462 -10.71 -0.45 -14.19
CA ARG A 462 -11.20 -1.86 -14.16
C ARG A 462 -10.73 -2.64 -12.95
N TRP A 463 -9.84 -2.07 -12.16
CA TRP A 463 -9.30 -2.70 -10.97
C TRP A 463 -9.28 -1.77 -9.78
N LEU A 464 -9.55 -2.33 -8.60
CA LEU A 464 -9.42 -1.66 -7.32
C LEU A 464 -8.49 -2.48 -6.42
N VAL A 465 -7.40 -1.86 -5.96
CA VAL A 465 -6.54 -2.42 -4.90
C VAL A 465 -7.05 -1.94 -3.55
N PHE A 466 -7.00 -2.78 -2.52
CA PHE A 466 -7.34 -2.41 -1.14
C PHE A 466 -6.56 -3.23 -0.12
N SER A 467 -6.51 -2.76 1.13
CA SER A 467 -5.87 -3.48 2.24
C SER A 467 -6.89 -4.28 3.05
N SER A 468 -6.50 -5.48 3.51
CA SER A 468 -7.28 -6.26 4.48
C SER A 468 -6.44 -7.06 5.48
N LYS A 469 -7.02 -7.33 6.66
CA LYS A 469 -6.46 -8.15 7.75
C LYS A 469 -6.98 -9.59 7.76
N LEU A 470 -7.42 -10.13 6.61
CA LEU A 470 -7.90 -11.53 6.54
C LEU A 470 -6.90 -12.54 7.10
N ARG A 471 -5.60 -12.36 6.81
CA ARG A 471 -4.55 -13.35 7.14
C ARG A 471 -3.86 -13.13 8.48
N GLY A 472 -4.33 -12.18 9.30
CA GLY A 472 -3.78 -11.92 10.64
C GLY A 472 -3.66 -10.44 10.97
N PRO A 473 -2.77 -10.07 11.91
CA PRO A 473 -2.65 -8.69 12.39
C PRO A 473 -2.04 -7.75 11.35
N TYR A 474 -1.33 -8.26 10.35
CA TYR A 474 -0.75 -7.46 9.28
C TYR A 474 -1.75 -7.28 8.13
N THR A 475 -1.79 -6.09 7.54
CA THR A 475 -2.59 -5.89 6.33
C THR A 475 -1.86 -6.42 5.11
N ASP A 476 -2.59 -7.11 4.25
CA ASP A 476 -2.17 -7.51 2.91
C ASP A 476 -2.92 -6.70 1.86
N LEU A 477 -2.34 -6.59 0.66
CA LEU A 477 -3.01 -5.96 -0.48
C LEU A 477 -3.78 -7.00 -1.31
N TRP A 478 -4.99 -6.62 -1.67
CA TRP A 478 -5.94 -7.41 -2.44
C TRP A 478 -6.40 -6.63 -3.64
N LEU A 479 -6.66 -7.31 -4.74
CA LEU A 479 -7.09 -6.73 -6.00
C LEU A 479 -8.45 -7.31 -6.39
N THR A 480 -9.40 -6.46 -6.76
CA THR A 480 -10.67 -6.89 -7.36
C THR A 480 -10.86 -6.26 -8.73
N HIS A 481 -11.42 -7.04 -9.66
CA HIS A 481 -11.90 -6.57 -10.94
C HIS A 481 -13.26 -5.89 -10.78
N ILE A 482 -13.50 -4.80 -11.50
CA ILE A 482 -14.78 -4.08 -11.55
C ILE A 482 -15.18 -3.90 -13.02
N ASP A 483 -16.34 -4.41 -13.38
CA ASP A 483 -16.86 -4.31 -14.75
C ASP A 483 -17.49 -2.93 -15.07
N GLU A 484 -17.99 -2.78 -16.30
CA GLU A 484 -18.61 -1.53 -16.78
C GLU A 484 -19.88 -1.13 -16.02
N ASN A 485 -20.55 -2.07 -15.38
CA ASN A 485 -21.73 -1.87 -14.55
C ASN A 485 -21.36 -1.68 -13.08
N GLY A 486 -20.06 -1.54 -12.80
CA GLY A 486 -19.54 -1.35 -11.47
C GLY A 486 -19.60 -2.62 -10.66
N GLN A 487 -19.82 -3.80 -11.24
CA GLN A 487 -19.88 -5.07 -10.50
C GLN A 487 -18.48 -5.61 -10.23
N ASP A 488 -18.23 -5.94 -8.97
CA ASP A 488 -16.92 -6.37 -8.50
C ASP A 488 -16.85 -7.88 -8.28
N ALA A 489 -15.64 -8.44 -8.38
CA ALA A 489 -15.38 -9.86 -8.21
C ALA A 489 -14.76 -10.19 -6.83
N PRO A 490 -14.83 -11.46 -6.38
CA PRO A 490 -13.99 -11.93 -5.29
C PRO A 490 -12.51 -11.57 -5.53
N PRO A 491 -11.78 -11.09 -4.50
CA PRO A 491 -10.47 -10.51 -4.69
C PRO A 491 -9.38 -11.57 -4.88
N VAL A 492 -8.28 -11.15 -5.49
CA VAL A 492 -7.02 -11.90 -5.57
C VAL A 492 -6.00 -11.29 -4.62
N LEU A 493 -5.24 -12.14 -3.93
CA LEU A 493 -4.17 -11.70 -3.04
C LEU A 493 -2.95 -11.25 -3.86
N LEU A 494 -2.42 -10.06 -3.56
CA LEU A 494 -1.18 -9.57 -4.15
C LEU A 494 0.02 -9.98 -3.26
N GLU A 495 0.25 -11.29 -3.15
CA GLU A 495 1.19 -11.88 -2.18
C GLU A 495 2.64 -11.39 -2.30
N ARG A 496 3.04 -10.90 -3.48
CA ARG A 496 4.39 -10.35 -3.73
C ARG A 496 4.57 -8.94 -3.16
N LEU A 497 3.46 -8.30 -2.83
CA LEU A 497 3.44 -7.02 -2.12
C LEU A 497 3.37 -7.22 -0.60
N SER A 498 3.18 -8.45 -0.14
CA SER A 498 3.23 -8.81 1.28
C SER A 498 4.67 -9.02 1.74
N VAL A 499 5.00 -8.50 2.91
CA VAL A 499 6.27 -8.77 3.60
C VAL A 499 5.95 -9.39 4.95
N GLU A 500 6.59 -10.52 5.25
CA GLU A 500 6.36 -11.22 6.51
C GLU A 500 6.64 -10.31 7.72
N GLY A 501 5.73 -10.34 8.70
CA GLY A 501 5.84 -9.53 9.91
C GLY A 501 5.60 -8.03 9.69
N ARG A 502 5.05 -7.61 8.53
CA ARG A 502 4.87 -6.20 8.20
C ARG A 502 3.54 -5.96 7.50
N ALA A 503 2.94 -4.79 7.77
CA ALA A 503 1.66 -4.38 7.24
C ALA A 503 1.83 -3.56 5.96
N ALA A 504 1.17 -3.97 4.88
CA ALA A 504 1.05 -3.20 3.66
C ALA A 504 -0.16 -2.26 3.74
N ASN A 505 0.05 -0.94 3.71
CA ASN A 505 -1.03 0.03 3.82
C ASN A 505 -0.90 1.20 2.84
N ILE A 506 -2.02 1.94 2.69
CA ILE A 506 -2.15 3.09 1.79
C ILE A 506 -1.63 2.74 0.37
N PRO A 507 -2.22 1.74 -0.31
CA PRO A 507 -1.84 1.43 -1.67
C PRO A 507 -2.37 2.51 -2.62
N GLU A 508 -1.56 2.85 -3.61
CA GLU A 508 -1.92 3.77 -4.68
C GLU A 508 -1.38 3.27 -6.02
N PHE A 509 -2.26 3.17 -7.01
CA PHE A 509 -1.80 2.91 -8.38
C PHE A 509 -1.08 4.14 -8.91
N VAL A 510 0.11 3.91 -9.46
CA VAL A 510 0.88 4.96 -10.12
C VAL A 510 0.70 4.77 -11.61
N ASN A 511 0.11 5.76 -12.29
CA ASN A 511 -0.05 5.75 -13.76
C ASN A 511 1.29 6.02 -14.46
N ALA A 512 2.24 5.10 -14.30
CA ALA A 512 3.58 5.21 -14.81
C ALA A 512 4.09 3.83 -15.23
N ARG A 513 5.00 3.81 -16.21
CA ARG A 513 5.63 2.56 -16.67
C ARG A 513 6.51 1.96 -15.58
N PRO A 514 6.68 0.63 -15.53
CA PRO A 514 7.67 -0.01 -14.67
C PRO A 514 9.05 0.67 -14.81
N GLY A 515 9.69 0.96 -13.68
CA GLY A 515 10.98 1.66 -13.64
C GLY A 515 10.91 3.19 -13.78
N SER A 516 9.73 3.80 -13.91
CA SER A 516 9.58 5.27 -13.90
C SER A 516 9.90 5.90 -12.55
N LEU A 517 9.83 5.11 -11.47
CA LEU A 517 10.26 5.46 -10.13
C LEU A 517 11.01 4.25 -9.55
N LYS A 518 12.33 4.38 -9.38
CA LYS A 518 13.19 3.32 -8.84
C LYS A 518 13.68 3.65 -7.43
N ARG A 519 13.86 4.95 -7.15
CA ARG A 519 14.38 5.44 -5.87
C ARG A 519 13.87 6.85 -5.60
N ILE A 520 13.52 7.10 -4.34
CA ILE A 520 13.26 8.40 -3.75
C ILE A 520 14.41 8.67 -2.78
N VAL A 521 15.10 9.80 -2.97
CA VAL A 521 16.20 10.24 -2.11
C VAL A 521 15.72 11.45 -1.32
N HIS A 522 15.82 11.42 0.00
CA HIS A 522 15.54 12.57 0.85
C HIS A 522 16.82 13.41 1.04
N ARG A 523 16.78 14.70 0.70
CA ARG A 523 17.91 15.65 0.85
C ARG A 523 17.50 16.90 1.63
N PHE A 524 16.46 16.79 2.45
CA PHE A 524 15.94 17.90 3.26
C PHE A 524 16.32 17.80 4.73
N LEU A 525 16.64 16.60 5.23
CA LEU A 525 16.96 16.34 6.64
C LEU A 525 18.13 17.19 7.13
N ASP A 526 18.04 17.66 8.37
CA ASP A 526 19.08 18.40 9.07
C ASP A 526 19.50 17.74 10.38
N ASP A 527 20.47 18.34 11.07
CA ASP A 527 20.96 17.88 12.38
C ASP A 527 19.82 17.79 13.41
N ALA A 528 18.90 18.74 13.42
CA ALA A 528 17.79 18.78 14.38
C ALA A 528 16.85 17.57 14.22
N ASN A 529 16.59 17.12 13.00
CA ASN A 529 15.83 15.89 12.76
C ASN A 529 16.47 14.68 13.45
N PHE A 530 17.80 14.53 13.35
CA PHE A 530 18.52 13.41 13.94
C PHE A 530 18.68 13.53 15.47
N VAL A 531 18.79 14.76 16.01
CA VAL A 531 18.73 14.98 17.47
C VAL A 531 17.38 14.56 18.02
N HIS A 532 16.28 14.98 17.38
CA HIS A 532 14.94 14.58 17.81
C HIS A 532 14.75 13.06 17.74
N GLN A 533 15.22 12.41 16.67
CA GLN A 533 15.21 10.94 16.58
C GLN A 533 15.95 10.30 17.76
N GLY A 534 17.16 10.80 18.09
CA GLY A 534 17.94 10.31 19.22
C GLY A 534 17.22 10.43 20.56
N LEU A 535 16.55 11.56 20.79
CA LEU A 535 15.76 11.79 22.01
C LEU A 535 14.58 10.82 22.13
N VAL A 536 13.88 10.55 21.02
CA VAL A 536 12.74 9.62 21.00
C VAL A 536 13.16 8.19 21.34
N VAL A 537 14.26 7.70 20.75
CA VAL A 537 14.74 6.33 21.02
C VAL A 537 15.41 6.20 22.39
N GLU A 538 15.98 7.29 22.91
CA GLU A 538 16.46 7.37 24.29
C GLU A 538 15.34 7.20 25.32
N LEU A 539 14.15 7.77 25.10
CA LEU A 539 12.98 7.54 25.96
C LEU A 539 12.57 6.06 26.02
N MET A 540 12.97 5.27 25.02
CA MET A 540 12.73 3.84 24.94
C MET A 540 13.91 3.00 25.49
N ALA A 541 14.94 3.66 26.05
CA ALA A 541 16.19 3.06 26.50
C ALA A 541 16.97 2.29 25.40
N ASP A 542 16.73 2.58 24.12
CA ASP A 542 17.55 2.08 23.01
C ASP A 542 18.74 3.04 22.78
N TRP A 543 19.71 2.94 23.68
CA TRP A 543 20.88 3.82 23.72
C TRP A 543 21.80 3.68 22.50
N GLU A 544 21.84 2.51 21.87
CA GLU A 544 22.65 2.26 20.69
C GLU A 544 22.09 3.00 19.47
N SER A 545 20.76 2.95 19.28
CA SER A 545 20.09 3.75 18.25
C SER A 545 20.17 5.24 18.55
N ALA A 546 20.09 5.64 19.82
CA ALA A 546 20.24 7.04 20.23
C ALA A 546 21.62 7.58 19.83
N ALA A 547 22.69 6.83 20.17
CA ALA A 547 24.06 7.20 19.84
C ALA A 547 24.25 7.37 18.32
N ARG A 548 23.79 6.41 17.50
CA ARG A 548 23.85 6.51 16.04
C ARG A 548 23.14 7.75 15.50
N ALA A 549 21.98 8.10 16.05
CA ALA A 549 21.23 9.28 15.65
C ALA A 549 22.00 10.57 15.98
N TYR A 550 22.55 10.68 17.20
CA TYR A 550 23.35 11.85 17.57
C TYR A 550 24.67 11.95 16.80
N GLU A 551 25.36 10.84 16.54
CA GLU A 551 26.52 10.79 15.63
C GLU A 551 26.16 11.32 14.24
N LYS A 552 24.99 10.92 13.72
CA LYS A 552 24.50 11.40 12.42
C LYS A 552 24.22 12.90 12.45
N ALA A 553 23.60 13.42 13.51
CA ALA A 553 23.41 14.86 13.70
C ALA A 553 24.74 15.61 13.68
N LEU A 554 25.75 15.12 14.40
CA LEU A 554 27.08 15.73 14.47
C LEU A 554 27.87 15.61 13.17
N SER A 555 27.61 14.60 12.35
CA SER A 555 28.18 14.52 10.99
C SER A 555 27.67 15.63 10.07
N ILE A 556 26.47 16.17 10.35
CA ILE A 556 25.87 17.29 9.61
C ILE A 556 26.32 18.62 10.23
N LYS A 557 26.28 18.74 11.56
CA LYS A 557 26.66 19.93 12.31
C LYS A 557 27.55 19.57 13.49
N ALA A 558 28.86 19.50 13.23
CA ALA A 558 29.85 19.06 14.21
C ALA A 558 29.93 19.93 15.48
N GLY A 559 29.48 21.19 15.41
CA GLY A 559 29.47 22.14 16.52
C GLY A 559 28.20 22.12 17.38
N ASP A 560 27.29 21.17 17.19
CA ASP A 560 26.06 21.12 17.99
C ASP A 560 26.32 20.58 19.41
N VAL A 561 26.39 21.49 20.38
CA VAL A 561 26.67 21.17 21.79
C VAL A 561 25.59 20.27 22.39
N ALA A 562 24.31 20.48 22.05
CA ALA A 562 23.21 19.70 22.60
C ALA A 562 23.25 18.25 22.08
N ALA A 563 23.56 18.06 20.79
CA ALA A 563 23.76 16.75 20.19
C ALA A 563 24.99 16.04 20.80
N ARG A 564 26.11 16.74 21.01
CA ARG A 564 27.31 16.16 21.68
C ARG A 564 27.04 15.73 23.11
N LEU A 565 26.35 16.57 23.89
CA LEU A 565 25.96 16.22 25.26
C LEU A 565 25.05 14.99 25.29
N SER A 566 24.10 14.92 24.35
CA SER A 566 23.19 13.77 24.25
C SER A 566 23.91 12.50 23.78
N LEU A 567 24.87 12.62 22.86
CA LEU A 567 25.74 11.50 22.47
C LEU A 567 26.60 11.00 23.64
N ALA A 568 27.21 11.92 24.39
CA ALA A 568 27.96 11.56 25.59
C ALA A 568 27.10 10.81 26.60
N ARG A 569 25.88 11.28 26.85
CA ARG A 569 24.91 10.60 27.71
C ARG A 569 24.56 9.19 27.20
N ALA A 570 24.32 9.04 25.90
CA ALA A 570 24.06 7.73 25.30
C ALA A 570 25.27 6.77 25.47
N TYR A 571 26.49 7.26 25.22
CA TYR A 571 27.70 6.46 25.46
C TYR A 571 27.90 6.08 26.93
N LEU A 572 27.60 6.97 27.89
CA LEU A 572 27.62 6.63 29.31
C LEU A 572 26.63 5.51 29.64
N ALA A 573 25.40 5.58 29.12
CA ALA A 573 24.40 4.54 29.31
C ALA A 573 24.79 3.19 28.69
N LEU A 574 25.57 3.21 27.61
CA LEU A 574 26.16 2.02 26.96
C LEU A 574 27.45 1.51 27.64
N GLY A 575 27.95 2.16 28.69
CA GLY A 575 29.23 1.83 29.31
C GLY A 575 30.47 2.20 28.48
N ARG A 576 30.29 2.98 27.41
CA ARG A 576 31.37 3.46 26.52
C ARG A 576 32.05 4.71 27.10
N LEU A 577 32.65 4.57 28.27
CA LEU A 577 33.17 5.68 29.08
C LEU A 577 34.21 6.54 28.34
N ALA A 578 35.14 5.91 27.63
CA ALA A 578 36.17 6.62 26.87
C ALA A 578 35.59 7.45 25.73
N ASP A 579 34.46 7.02 25.15
CA ASP A 579 33.79 7.73 24.06
C ASP A 579 33.00 8.92 24.61
N ALA A 580 32.29 8.72 25.72
CA ALA A 580 31.60 9.79 26.43
C ALA A 580 32.57 10.89 26.90
N GLU A 581 33.72 10.51 27.46
CA GLU A 581 34.74 11.47 27.90
C GLU A 581 35.27 12.32 26.73
N ARG A 582 35.46 11.73 25.55
CA ARG A 582 35.88 12.48 24.36
C ARG A 582 34.84 13.52 23.95
N GLU A 583 33.57 13.16 23.90
CA GLU A 583 32.50 14.09 23.56
C GLU A 583 32.37 15.22 24.58
N LEU A 584 32.45 14.91 25.88
CA LEU A 584 32.42 15.91 26.96
C LEU A 584 33.62 16.86 26.92
N LYS A 585 34.82 16.36 26.61
CA LYS A 585 36.02 17.20 26.44
C LYS A 585 35.86 18.21 25.32
N VAL A 586 35.22 17.82 24.21
CA VAL A 586 34.93 18.75 23.10
C VAL A 586 33.95 19.83 23.54
N VAL A 587 32.90 19.47 24.29
CA VAL A 587 31.94 20.45 24.82
C VAL A 587 32.62 21.42 25.80
N LEU A 588 33.43 20.91 26.73
CA LEU A 588 34.14 21.72 27.73
C LEU A 588 35.20 22.63 27.10
N GLY A 589 35.86 22.19 26.03
CA GLY A 589 36.83 23.00 25.28
C GLY A 589 36.21 24.06 24.36
N GLN A 590 34.89 24.08 24.22
CA GLN A 590 34.13 25.05 23.40
C GLN A 590 33.43 26.13 24.23
N GLN A 591 33.54 26.12 25.56
CA GLN A 591 33.09 27.22 26.41
C GLN A 591 34.26 28.21 26.65
N PRO A 592 34.04 29.54 26.52
CA PRO A 592 35.06 30.54 26.82
C PRO A 592 35.43 30.58 28.31
#